data_AF-A0A930RSD8-F1
#
_entry.id   AF-A0A930RSD8-F1
#
_cell.length_a   1.000
_cell.length_b   1.000
_cell.length_c   1.000
_cell.angle_alpha   90.00
_cell.angle_beta   90.00
_cell.angle_gamma   90.00
#
_symmetry.space_group_name_H-M   'P 1'
#
loop_
_entity.id
_entity.type
_entity.pdbx_description
1 polymer ?
#
loop_
_entity_poly.entity_id
_entity_poly.type
_entity_poly.pdbx_seq_one_letter_code
_entity_poly.pdbx_strand_id
1 'polypeptide(L)'
;MNVGGRTMKTWIKLALLSVVAVMLAACGKKEKIPLPYALQSDRIWMDVHHGEKTELDPHNTVTAVYHFDGKGNVLAYTGLDLDLGDLGGKNEKQILELAQKQFERNFYRHKQQLREKLEVQLEALRKEGIKVSWEGNSKEVREKLKKIDEKIKDLREQFNAVDFAEYESPKPSPVSYSFGKYDEDKYNKNKTQLIVSFEVQELAKESMEYLNVRVQKNLREGFFASNAGEVKGSYYVGLSEAGLEEDEPGDYHDFMTPVEKDRKGIKIIKE
;
A
#
# COMPACT_ATOMS: atom_id res chain seq x y z
N MET A 1 -36.97 -26.56 56.24
CA MET A 1 -36.23 -27.56 55.45
C MET A 1 -36.19 -27.11 54.00
N ASN A 2 -35.04 -27.29 53.37
CA ASN A 2 -34.67 -27.03 51.97
C ASN A 2 -34.51 -25.59 51.47
N VAL A 3 -33.28 -25.14 51.74
CA VAL A 3 -32.38 -24.27 50.99
C VAL A 3 -32.48 -24.45 49.46
N GLY A 4 -32.45 -23.34 48.72
CA GLY A 4 -32.20 -23.32 47.28
C GLY A 4 -31.51 -22.02 46.87
N GLY A 5 -30.19 -21.98 46.97
CA GLY A 5 -29.38 -20.90 46.42
C GLY A 5 -29.12 -21.05 44.92
N ARG A 6 -28.89 -19.92 44.23
CA ARG A 6 -27.79 -19.78 43.26
C ARG A 6 -27.60 -18.31 42.86
N THR A 7 -26.43 -17.81 43.22
CA THR A 7 -25.80 -16.57 42.75
C THR A 7 -25.18 -16.76 41.36
N MET A 8 -25.33 -15.72 40.51
CA MET A 8 -24.46 -15.22 39.42
C MET A 8 -23.61 -16.19 38.57
N LYS A 9 -23.71 -16.06 37.22
CA LYS A 9 -22.59 -15.61 36.36
C LYS A 9 -22.96 -15.50 34.86
N THR A 10 -22.35 -14.48 34.26
CA THR A 10 -21.95 -14.31 32.84
C THR A 10 -22.99 -13.89 31.80
N TRP A 11 -22.74 -12.67 31.32
CA TRP A 11 -23.24 -12.04 30.12
C TRP A 11 -22.72 -12.76 28.87
N ILE A 12 -23.60 -13.03 27.92
CA ILE A 12 -23.23 -13.17 26.51
C ILE A 12 -24.24 -12.35 25.70
N LYS A 13 -23.83 -11.13 25.33
CA LYS A 13 -24.47 -10.38 24.25
C LYS A 13 -24.07 -11.06 22.95
N LEU A 14 -24.91 -11.96 22.45
CA LEU A 14 -24.81 -12.45 21.08
C LEU A 14 -25.61 -11.49 20.19
N ALA A 15 -24.94 -10.43 19.70
CA ALA A 15 -25.44 -9.67 18.56
C ALA A 15 -25.20 -10.55 17.32
N LEU A 16 -26.22 -11.32 16.95
CA LEU A 16 -26.23 -12.10 15.73
C LEU A 16 -26.17 -11.16 14.53
N LEU A 17 -25.08 -11.33 13.77
CA LEU A 17 -24.84 -10.92 12.40
C LEU A 17 -26.13 -10.85 11.57
N SER A 18 -26.65 -9.65 11.36
CA SER A 18 -27.65 -9.37 10.34
C SER A 18 -26.94 -8.97 9.04
N VAL A 19 -26.45 -9.95 8.29
CA VAL A 19 -26.21 -9.78 6.85
C VAL A 19 -26.73 -11.03 6.15
N VAL A 20 -28.01 -11.00 5.82
CA VAL A 20 -28.57 -11.89 4.80
C VAL A 20 -28.77 -11.02 3.56
N ALA A 21 -27.77 -10.99 2.69
CA ALA A 21 -27.92 -10.48 1.34
C ALA A 21 -28.22 -11.67 0.42
N VAL A 22 -29.51 -11.91 0.16
CA VAL A 22 -29.95 -12.79 -0.92
C VAL A 22 -29.81 -12.02 -2.22
N MET A 23 -28.81 -12.36 -3.04
CA MET A 23 -28.79 -12.00 -4.46
C MET A 23 -29.19 -13.23 -5.27
N LEU A 24 -30.46 -13.30 -5.63
CA LEU A 24 -30.99 -14.27 -6.59
C LEU A 24 -30.47 -13.88 -7.98
N ALA A 25 -29.64 -14.75 -8.56
CA ALA A 25 -29.25 -14.66 -9.96
C ALA A 25 -30.39 -15.09 -10.87
N ALA A 26 -30.71 -14.27 -11.87
CA ALA A 26 -31.32 -14.72 -13.11
C ALA A 26 -30.95 -13.75 -14.25
N CYS A 27 -30.20 -14.29 -15.23
CA CYS A 27 -29.97 -13.84 -16.60
C CYS A 27 -29.62 -12.36 -16.85
N GLY A 28 -28.34 -12.13 -17.18
CA GLY A 28 -27.85 -11.00 -17.98
C GLY A 28 -28.04 -9.62 -17.38
N LYS A 29 -27.37 -9.28 -16.26
CA LYS A 29 -27.45 -7.93 -15.69
C LYS A 29 -26.08 -7.34 -15.41
N LYS A 30 -25.88 -6.13 -15.94
CA LYS A 30 -24.81 -5.19 -15.61
C LYS A 30 -25.00 -4.70 -14.18
N GLU A 31 -24.67 -5.53 -13.18
CA GLU A 31 -24.86 -5.20 -11.77
C GLU A 31 -23.64 -4.47 -11.19
N LYS A 32 -23.90 -3.28 -10.62
CA LYS A 32 -22.89 -2.51 -9.89
C LYS A 32 -22.54 -3.21 -8.58
N ILE A 33 -21.28 -3.18 -8.18
CA ILE A 33 -20.82 -3.74 -6.89
C ILE A 33 -20.99 -2.68 -5.80
N PRO A 34 -21.65 -2.94 -4.66
CA PRO A 34 -21.61 -2.00 -3.55
C PRO A 34 -20.20 -1.85 -2.98
N LEU A 35 -19.80 -0.63 -2.64
CA LEU A 35 -18.45 -0.34 -2.15
C LEU A 35 -18.07 -1.10 -0.86
N PRO A 36 -18.93 -1.18 0.18
CA PRO A 36 -18.63 -2.01 1.35
C PRO A 36 -18.42 -3.49 0.99
N TYR A 37 -19.18 -3.99 0.01
CA TYR A 37 -19.02 -5.37 -0.46
C TYR A 37 -17.69 -5.55 -1.20
N ALA A 38 -17.27 -4.58 -2.03
CA ALA A 38 -16.02 -4.65 -2.78
C ALA A 38 -14.78 -4.71 -1.89
N LEU A 39 -14.83 -4.11 -0.69
CA LEU A 39 -13.78 -4.20 0.34
C LEU A 39 -13.88 -5.50 1.18
N GLN A 40 -15.05 -6.14 1.20
CA GLN A 40 -15.34 -7.40 1.90
C GLN A 40 -15.37 -8.61 0.97
N SER A 41 -14.93 -8.46 -0.27
CA SER A 41 -14.85 -9.53 -1.27
C SER A 41 -13.39 -9.78 -1.65
N ASP A 42 -13.06 -11.03 -1.99
CA ASP A 42 -11.75 -11.41 -2.51
C ASP A 42 -11.49 -10.73 -3.86
N ARG A 43 -10.74 -9.62 -3.86
CA ARG A 43 -10.52 -8.76 -5.03
C ARG A 43 -9.24 -7.94 -4.95
N ILE A 44 -8.75 -7.51 -6.10
CA ILE A 44 -7.66 -6.52 -6.16
C ILE A 44 -8.14 -5.09 -6.42
N TRP A 45 -7.41 -4.15 -5.84
CA TRP A 45 -7.47 -2.72 -6.12
C TRP A 45 -6.06 -2.18 -6.37
N MET A 46 -5.96 -1.00 -6.96
CA MET A 46 -4.70 -0.41 -7.41
C MET A 46 -4.71 1.08 -7.14
N ASP A 47 -3.59 1.61 -6.68
CA ASP A 47 -3.33 3.05 -6.76
C ASP A 47 -2.74 3.34 -8.15
N VAL A 48 -3.38 4.25 -8.88
CA VAL A 48 -2.96 4.67 -10.21
C VAL A 48 -2.71 6.16 -10.19
N HIS A 49 -1.49 6.55 -10.53
CA HIS A 49 -1.07 7.93 -10.71
C HIS A 49 -1.12 8.30 -12.20
N HIS A 50 -1.75 9.42 -12.53
CA HIS A 50 -1.93 9.88 -13.90
C HIS A 50 -1.96 11.39 -14.07
N GLY A 51 -1.58 11.82 -15.28
CA GLY A 51 -1.38 13.22 -15.68
C GLY A 51 -2.68 14.01 -15.96
N GLU A 52 -3.77 13.31 -16.29
CA GLU A 52 -4.99 13.92 -16.84
C GLU A 52 -6.25 13.33 -16.23
N LYS A 53 -7.09 14.21 -15.69
CA LYS A 53 -8.27 13.87 -14.88
C LYS A 53 -9.25 12.86 -15.49
N THR A 54 -9.29 12.69 -16.81
CA THR A 54 -10.43 12.06 -17.50
C THR A 54 -10.12 10.81 -18.31
N GLU A 55 -8.86 10.54 -18.67
CA GLU A 55 -8.50 9.44 -19.56
C GLU A 55 -7.34 8.64 -19.00
N LEU A 56 -7.57 7.34 -18.81
CA LEU A 56 -6.51 6.42 -18.45
C LEU A 56 -5.74 6.06 -19.71
N ASP A 57 -4.43 6.23 -19.64
CA ASP A 57 -3.48 5.84 -20.65
C ASP A 57 -2.70 4.60 -20.19
N PRO A 58 -2.30 3.70 -21.11
CA PRO A 58 -1.48 2.55 -20.74
C PRO A 58 -0.18 2.89 -20.01
N HIS A 59 0.35 4.11 -20.13
CA HIS A 59 1.55 4.57 -19.46
C HIS A 59 1.28 5.19 -18.08
N ASN A 60 0.03 5.21 -17.61
CA ASN A 60 -0.24 5.62 -16.23
C ASN A 60 0.37 4.62 -15.24
N THR A 61 1.01 5.17 -14.21
CA THR A 61 1.79 4.40 -13.25
C THR A 61 0.89 3.76 -12.22
N VAL A 62 1.02 2.45 -12.05
CA VAL A 62 0.42 1.70 -10.95
C VAL A 62 1.43 1.69 -9.80
N THR A 63 1.19 2.50 -8.77
CA THR A 63 2.14 2.68 -7.66
C THR A 63 1.95 1.63 -6.56
N ALA A 64 0.75 1.08 -6.44
CA ALA A 64 0.46 -0.01 -5.51
C ALA A 64 -0.66 -0.94 -6.02
N VAL A 65 -0.59 -2.20 -5.60
CA VAL A 65 -1.65 -3.21 -5.77
C VAL A 65 -2.03 -3.73 -4.39
N TYR A 66 -3.33 -3.71 -4.11
CA TYR A 66 -3.95 -4.13 -2.87
C TYR A 66 -4.83 -5.35 -3.11
N HIS A 67 -4.59 -6.43 -2.39
CA HIS A 67 -5.42 -7.62 -2.40
C HIS A 67 -6.27 -7.68 -1.13
N PHE A 68 -7.57 -7.47 -1.28
CA PHE A 68 -8.54 -7.64 -0.21
C PHE A 68 -8.96 -9.10 -0.17
N ASP A 69 -8.82 -9.76 0.97
CA ASP A 69 -9.01 -11.21 1.09
C ASP A 69 -10.47 -11.65 1.29
N GLY A 70 -11.40 -10.68 1.32
CA GLY A 70 -12.81 -10.89 1.63
C GLY A 70 -13.11 -11.26 3.10
N LYS A 71 -12.11 -11.26 3.97
CA LYS A 71 -12.21 -11.53 5.42
C LYS A 71 -11.87 -10.30 6.26
N GLY A 72 -11.74 -9.14 5.62
CA GLY A 72 -11.46 -7.86 6.26
C GLY A 72 -9.97 -7.54 6.37
N ASN A 73 -9.09 -8.26 5.66
CA ASN A 73 -7.68 -7.93 5.58
C ASN A 73 -7.30 -7.49 4.16
N VAL A 74 -6.23 -6.70 4.08
CA VAL A 74 -5.59 -6.29 2.83
C VAL A 74 -4.13 -6.67 2.86
N LEU A 75 -3.65 -7.23 1.76
CA LEU A 75 -2.23 -7.40 1.47
C LEU A 75 -1.83 -6.35 0.43
N ALA A 76 -0.77 -5.60 0.69
CA ALA A 76 -0.35 -4.51 -0.17
C ALA A 76 1.05 -4.76 -0.75
N TYR A 77 1.20 -4.53 -2.04
CA TYR A 77 2.48 -4.42 -2.74
C TYR A 77 2.61 -2.98 -3.23
N THR A 78 3.52 -2.21 -2.63
CA THR A 78 3.72 -0.77 -2.92
C THR A 78 5.04 -0.51 -3.62
N GLY A 79 5.28 0.76 -4.02
CA GLY A 79 6.51 1.15 -4.70
C GLY A 79 6.69 0.42 -6.03
N LEU A 80 5.57 0.09 -6.70
CA LEU A 80 5.58 -0.64 -7.94
C LEU A 80 6.01 0.28 -9.09
N ASP A 81 6.77 -0.31 -10.01
CA ASP A 81 7.22 0.32 -11.26
C ASP A 81 6.55 -0.47 -12.39
N LEU A 82 5.23 -0.34 -12.45
CA LEU A 82 4.34 -0.97 -13.41
C LEU A 82 3.47 0.11 -14.04
N ASP A 83 3.15 -0.05 -15.32
CA ASP A 83 2.12 0.76 -15.96
C ASP A 83 0.82 -0.04 -16.15
N LEU A 84 -0.31 0.65 -16.36
CA LEU A 84 -1.59 -0.03 -16.64
C LEU A 84 -1.49 -0.94 -17.88
N GLY A 85 -0.63 -0.59 -18.82
CA GLY A 85 -0.35 -1.37 -20.00
C GLY A 85 0.28 -2.73 -19.72
N ASP A 86 1.12 -2.85 -18.69
CA ASP A 86 1.67 -4.11 -18.20
C ASP A 86 0.58 -5.03 -17.65
N LEU A 87 -0.56 -4.47 -17.22
CA LEU A 87 -1.70 -5.19 -16.68
C LEU A 87 -2.74 -5.58 -17.75
N GLY A 88 -2.58 -5.08 -18.97
CA GLY A 88 -3.49 -5.33 -20.09
C GLY A 88 -3.69 -6.84 -20.35
N GLY A 89 -4.96 -7.26 -20.43
CA GLY A 89 -5.37 -8.65 -20.63
C GLY A 89 -5.13 -9.60 -19.45
N LYS A 90 -4.60 -9.13 -18.33
CA LYS A 90 -4.35 -9.96 -17.13
C LYS A 90 -5.58 -10.01 -16.23
N ASN A 91 -5.83 -11.18 -15.65
CA ASN A 91 -6.82 -11.32 -14.58
C ASN A 91 -6.23 -10.92 -13.22
N GLU A 92 -7.09 -10.83 -12.19
CA GLU A 92 -6.69 -10.38 -10.85
C GLU A 92 -5.53 -11.19 -10.25
N LYS A 93 -5.52 -12.52 -10.45
CA LYS A 93 -4.44 -13.40 -9.98
C LYS A 93 -3.11 -13.10 -10.68
N GLN A 94 -3.13 -12.90 -12.00
CA GLN A 94 -1.94 -12.58 -12.78
C GLN A 94 -1.39 -11.19 -12.44
N ILE A 95 -2.26 -10.22 -12.16
CA ILE A 95 -1.87 -8.88 -11.70
C ILE A 95 -1.19 -8.99 -10.33
N LEU A 96 -1.76 -9.76 -9.41
CA LEU A 96 -1.19 -9.97 -8.08
C LEU A 96 0.19 -10.65 -8.14
N GLU A 97 0.34 -11.69 -8.96
CA GLU A 97 1.64 -12.35 -9.20
C GLU A 97 2.68 -11.40 -9.79
N LEU A 98 2.26 -10.48 -10.67
CA LEU A 98 3.14 -9.48 -11.25
C LEU A 98 3.59 -8.45 -10.20
N ALA A 99 2.66 -7.95 -9.39
CA ALA A 99 2.93 -7.02 -8.30
C ALA A 99 3.89 -7.63 -7.27
N GLN A 100 3.67 -8.89 -6.89
CA GLN A 100 4.55 -9.63 -5.98
C GLN A 100 5.98 -9.74 -6.54
N LYS A 101 6.13 -10.13 -7.81
CA LYS A 101 7.45 -10.24 -8.48
C LYS A 101 8.15 -8.89 -8.56
N GLN A 102 7.41 -7.82 -8.85
CA GLN A 102 7.99 -6.48 -8.91
C GLN A 102 8.43 -5.99 -7.53
N PHE A 103 7.62 -6.25 -6.50
CA PHE A 103 7.97 -5.92 -5.12
C PHE A 103 9.22 -6.68 -4.64
N GLU A 104 9.33 -7.98 -4.94
CA GLU A 104 10.53 -8.78 -4.67
C GLU A 104 11.76 -8.25 -5.42
N ARG A 105 11.61 -7.90 -6.70
CA ARG A 105 12.69 -7.27 -7.49
C ARG A 105 13.15 -5.95 -6.86
N ASN A 106 12.21 -5.14 -6.39
CA ASN A 106 12.50 -3.87 -5.74
C ASN A 106 13.23 -4.07 -4.41
N PHE A 107 12.89 -5.10 -3.63
CA PHE A 107 13.64 -5.49 -2.44
C PHE A 107 15.12 -5.76 -2.77
N TYR A 108 15.40 -6.59 -3.78
CA TYR A 108 16.78 -6.90 -4.16
C TYR A 108 17.53 -5.72 -4.76
N ARG A 109 16.82 -4.85 -5.51
CA ARG A 109 17.38 -3.60 -6.02
C ARG A 109 17.78 -2.66 -4.87
N HIS A 110 16.90 -2.49 -3.88
CA HIS A 110 17.16 -1.67 -2.69
C HIS A 110 18.33 -2.23 -1.86
N LYS A 111 18.35 -3.55 -1.64
CA LYS A 111 19.46 -4.26 -0.99
C LYS A 111 20.79 -3.94 -1.66
N GLN A 112 20.85 -4.04 -2.99
CA GLN A 112 22.07 -3.76 -3.75
C GLN A 112 22.51 -2.29 -3.61
N GLN A 113 21.58 -1.34 -3.71
CA GLN A 113 21.87 0.08 -3.55
C GLN A 113 22.43 0.41 -2.15
N LEU A 114 21.86 -0.18 -1.10
CA LEU A 114 22.36 0.00 0.26
C LEU A 114 23.75 -0.60 0.46
N ARG A 115 24.02 -1.79 -0.10
CA ARG A 115 25.36 -2.40 -0.06
C ARG A 115 26.40 -1.48 -0.68
N GLU A 116 26.15 -1.00 -1.90
CA GLU A 116 27.07 -0.11 -2.62
C GLU A 116 27.32 1.18 -1.83
N LYS A 117 26.26 1.79 -1.29
CA LYS A 117 26.37 3.00 -0.46
C LYS A 117 27.25 2.77 0.77
N LEU A 118 27.03 1.67 1.49
CA LEU A 118 27.78 1.33 2.70
C LEU A 118 29.24 0.95 2.38
N GLU A 119 29.49 0.26 1.27
CA GLU A 119 30.85 -0.04 0.79
C GLU A 119 31.65 1.23 0.50
N VAL A 120 31.05 2.20 -0.19
CA VAL A 120 31.67 3.51 -0.48
C VAL A 120 32.00 4.25 0.81
N GLN A 121 31.09 4.26 1.79
CA GLN A 121 31.34 4.89 3.09
C GLN A 121 32.45 4.20 3.88
N LEU A 122 32.49 2.86 3.88
CA LEU A 122 33.55 2.08 4.51
C LEU A 122 34.91 2.35 3.88
N GLU A 123 34.98 2.44 2.55
CA GLU A 123 36.23 2.76 1.85
C GLU A 123 36.71 4.18 2.16
N ALA A 124 35.80 5.15 2.21
CA ALA A 124 36.12 6.53 2.57
C ALA A 124 36.72 6.63 3.98
N LEU A 125 36.11 5.96 4.98
CA LEU A 125 36.62 5.94 6.35
C LEU A 125 37.97 5.21 6.46
N ARG A 126 38.19 4.13 5.69
CA ARG A 126 39.50 3.46 5.65
C ARG A 126 40.59 4.39 5.12
N LYS A 127 40.30 5.16 4.05
CA LYS A 127 41.23 6.16 3.50
C LYS A 127 41.51 7.28 4.50
N GLU A 128 40.47 7.74 5.21
CA GLU A 128 40.61 8.73 6.28
C GLU A 128 41.50 8.20 7.42
N GLY A 129 41.25 6.98 7.89
CA GLY A 129 42.04 6.34 8.93
C GLY A 129 43.52 6.21 8.55
N ILE A 130 43.80 5.81 7.30
CA ILE A 130 45.17 5.79 6.77
C ILE A 130 45.77 7.20 6.85
N LYS A 131 45.09 8.23 6.31
CA LYS A 131 45.58 9.61 6.31
C LYS A 131 45.89 10.11 7.73
N VAL A 132 44.98 9.91 8.68
CA VAL A 132 45.15 10.30 10.09
C VAL A 132 46.34 9.56 10.72
N SER A 133 46.58 8.29 10.38
CA SER A 133 47.72 7.54 10.90
C SER A 133 49.09 8.11 10.46
N TRP A 134 49.15 8.79 9.30
CA TRP A 134 50.35 9.47 8.83
C TRP A 134 50.65 10.78 9.57
N GLU A 135 49.70 11.31 10.36
CA GLU A 135 49.86 12.55 11.15
C GLU A 135 50.73 12.34 12.41
N GLY A 136 51.12 11.10 12.72
CA GLY A 136 52.02 10.76 13.83
C GLY A 136 51.32 9.98 14.95
N ASN A 137 51.89 10.01 16.16
CA ASN A 137 51.43 9.18 17.29
C ASN A 137 51.02 10.01 18.53
N SER A 138 50.45 11.19 18.29
CA SER A 138 49.96 12.05 19.38
C SER A 138 48.69 11.46 20.03
N LYS A 139 48.36 11.91 21.24
CA LYS A 139 47.12 11.54 21.91
C LYS A 139 45.88 11.89 21.07
N GLU A 140 45.90 13.06 20.42
CA GLU A 140 44.81 13.51 19.55
C GLU A 140 44.63 12.60 18.33
N VAL A 141 45.72 12.18 17.68
CA VAL A 141 45.66 11.25 16.54
C VAL A 141 45.07 9.90 16.97
N ARG A 142 45.46 9.38 18.14
CA ARG A 142 44.88 8.13 18.68
C ARG A 142 43.38 8.24 18.95
N GLU A 143 42.92 9.36 19.49
CA GLU A 143 41.48 9.60 19.71
C GLU A 143 40.69 9.70 18.39
N LYS A 144 41.26 10.33 17.36
CA LYS A 144 40.66 10.36 16.01
C LYS A 144 40.56 8.97 15.39
N LEU A 145 41.66 8.19 15.43
CA LEU A 145 41.67 6.82 14.92
C LEU A 145 40.64 5.95 15.64
N LYS A 146 40.54 6.05 16.96
CA LYS A 146 39.53 5.31 17.74
C LYS A 146 38.10 5.62 17.27
N LYS A 147 37.78 6.89 17.03
CA LYS A 147 36.46 7.29 16.49
C LYS A 147 36.20 6.75 15.08
N ILE A 148 37.22 6.69 14.24
CA ILE A 148 37.11 6.09 12.90
C ILE A 148 36.87 4.59 13.01
N ASP A 149 37.59 3.88 13.87
CA ASP A 149 37.42 2.45 14.10
C ASP A 149 36.02 2.12 14.63
N GLU A 150 35.50 2.92 15.56
CA GLU A 150 34.12 2.80 16.06
C GLU A 150 33.09 2.96 14.92
N LYS A 151 33.23 4.01 14.09
CA LYS A 151 32.35 4.21 12.92
C LYS A 151 32.45 3.07 11.90
N ILE A 152 33.66 2.56 11.63
CA ILE A 152 33.86 1.43 10.73
C ILE A 152 33.16 0.18 11.27
N LYS A 153 33.23 -0.04 12.59
CA LYS A 153 32.54 -1.16 13.24
C LYS A 153 31.02 -1.05 13.04
N ASP A 154 30.45 0.12 13.36
CA ASP A 154 29.00 0.34 13.24
C ASP A 154 28.51 0.17 11.79
N LEU A 155 29.24 0.71 10.81
CA LEU A 155 28.90 0.54 9.39
C LEU A 155 29.06 -0.89 8.90
N ARG A 156 30.01 -1.66 9.43
CA ARG A 156 30.14 -3.09 9.10
C ARG A 156 28.96 -3.89 9.64
N GLU A 157 28.47 -3.56 10.84
CA GLU A 157 27.28 -4.19 11.40
C GLU A 157 26.05 -3.92 10.53
N GLN A 158 25.86 -2.67 10.08
CA GLN A 158 24.81 -2.31 9.13
C GLN A 158 24.98 -3.02 7.78
N PHE A 159 26.19 -3.07 7.24
CA PHE A 159 26.47 -3.75 5.98
C PHE A 159 26.13 -5.24 6.06
N ASN A 160 26.53 -5.91 7.15
CA ASN A 160 26.19 -7.31 7.38
C ASN A 160 24.68 -7.52 7.50
N ALA A 161 23.96 -6.63 8.21
CA ALA A 161 22.51 -6.70 8.29
C ALA A 161 21.84 -6.61 6.91
N VAL A 162 22.35 -5.72 6.03
CA VAL A 162 21.89 -5.63 4.64
C VAL A 162 22.22 -6.92 3.86
N ASP A 163 23.44 -7.46 3.99
CA ASP A 163 23.89 -8.66 3.28
C ASP A 163 23.08 -9.90 3.66
N PHE A 164 22.74 -10.04 4.94
CA PHE A 164 21.94 -11.16 5.45
C PHE A 164 20.42 -10.98 5.30
N ALA A 165 19.93 -9.80 4.92
CA ALA A 165 18.50 -9.59 4.74
C ALA A 165 17.95 -10.45 3.59
N GLU A 166 16.91 -11.21 3.86
CA GLU A 166 16.19 -12.02 2.88
C GLU A 166 14.82 -11.42 2.59
N TYR A 167 14.32 -11.68 1.38
CA TYR A 167 13.00 -11.20 1.00
C TYR A 167 11.93 -11.92 1.82
N GLU A 168 11.09 -11.14 2.50
CA GLU A 168 9.85 -11.60 3.07
C GLU A 168 8.68 -10.95 2.35
N SER A 169 7.66 -11.75 2.02
CA SER A 169 6.39 -11.22 1.48
C SER A 169 5.71 -10.35 2.55
N PRO A 170 5.06 -9.25 2.13
CA PRO A 170 4.27 -8.44 3.05
C PRO A 170 3.21 -9.28 3.76
N LYS A 171 2.81 -8.82 4.95
CA LYS A 171 1.78 -9.45 5.78
C LYS A 171 0.44 -8.74 5.59
N PRO A 172 -0.68 -9.49 5.51
CA PRO A 172 -1.99 -8.88 5.48
C PRO A 172 -2.28 -8.07 6.74
N SER A 173 -2.94 -6.92 6.60
CA SER A 173 -3.34 -6.04 7.70
C SER A 173 -4.86 -5.83 7.72
N PRO A 174 -5.46 -5.60 8.90
CA PRO A 174 -6.90 -5.31 8.99
C PRO A 174 -7.27 -4.01 8.27
N VAL A 175 -8.39 -4.03 7.56
CA VAL A 175 -8.97 -2.86 6.91
C VAL A 175 -10.06 -2.25 7.78
N SER A 176 -9.99 -0.95 8.00
CA SER A 176 -11.06 -0.13 8.56
C SER A 176 -11.64 0.76 7.47
N TYR A 177 -12.95 0.99 7.50
CA TYR A 177 -13.58 2.00 6.68
C TYR A 177 -14.66 2.75 7.46
N SER A 178 -14.86 4.02 7.12
CA SER A 178 -15.94 4.86 7.64
C SER A 178 -16.41 5.87 6.59
N PHE A 179 -17.60 6.45 6.79
CA PHE A 179 -18.10 7.52 5.93
C PHE A 179 -17.94 8.88 6.62
N GLY A 180 -17.45 9.86 5.86
CA GLY A 180 -17.29 11.24 6.29
C GLY A 180 -17.96 12.23 5.34
N LYS A 181 -17.77 13.51 5.62
CA LYS A 181 -18.11 14.60 4.71
C LYS A 181 -16.84 15.35 4.33
N TYR A 182 -16.70 15.67 3.05
CA TYR A 182 -15.64 16.53 2.55
C TYR A 182 -15.95 18.00 2.85
N ASP A 183 -14.98 18.80 3.29
CA ASP A 183 -15.19 20.19 3.69
C ASP A 183 -14.16 21.20 3.17
N GLU A 184 -13.10 20.75 2.48
CA GLU A 184 -11.97 21.58 2.04
C GLU A 184 -12.33 22.58 0.93
N ASP A 185 -13.14 22.19 -0.06
CA ASP A 185 -13.52 23.09 -1.16
C ASP A 185 -15.03 23.39 -1.22
N LYS A 186 -15.35 24.61 -1.66
CA LYS A 186 -16.72 25.15 -1.68
C LYS A 186 -17.67 24.34 -2.56
N TYR A 187 -17.18 23.63 -3.58
CA TYR A 187 -18.00 22.92 -4.56
C TYR A 187 -18.31 21.48 -4.17
N ASN A 188 -17.45 20.87 -3.36
CA ASN A 188 -17.58 19.51 -2.88
C ASN A 188 -17.93 19.43 -1.38
N LYS A 189 -18.02 20.59 -0.71
CA LYS A 189 -18.44 20.68 0.70
C LYS A 189 -19.74 19.89 0.95
N ASN A 190 -19.72 19.09 2.02
CA ASN A 190 -20.79 18.19 2.46
C ASN A 190 -21.05 16.96 1.58
N LYS A 191 -20.26 16.71 0.51
CA LYS A 191 -20.35 15.44 -0.22
C LYS A 191 -19.83 14.31 0.66
N THR A 192 -20.49 13.15 0.57
CA THR A 192 -20.05 11.92 1.24
C THR A 192 -18.68 11.51 0.71
N GLN A 193 -17.76 11.20 1.60
CA GLN A 193 -16.47 10.56 1.29
C GLN A 193 -16.36 9.24 2.05
N LEU A 194 -15.71 8.26 1.45
CA LEU A 194 -15.29 7.04 2.12
C LEU A 194 -13.88 7.24 2.64
N ILE A 195 -13.64 6.96 3.90
CA ILE A 195 -12.31 6.95 4.49
C ILE A 195 -11.93 5.48 4.69
N VAL A 196 -10.95 5.00 3.95
CA VAL A 196 -10.38 3.65 4.10
C VAL A 196 -9.05 3.77 4.82
N SER A 197 -8.79 2.92 5.80
CA SER A 197 -7.53 2.92 6.56
C SER A 197 -7.01 1.51 6.78
N PHE A 198 -5.72 1.32 6.57
CA PHE A 198 -5.02 0.06 6.80
C PHE A 198 -3.51 0.33 6.97
N GLU A 199 -2.75 -0.68 7.37
CA GLU A 199 -1.29 -0.61 7.42
C GLU A 199 -0.68 -1.33 6.22
N VAL A 200 0.38 -0.76 5.64
CA VAL A 200 1.19 -1.41 4.61
C VAL A 200 2.62 -1.54 5.09
N GLN A 201 3.35 -2.52 4.57
CA GLN A 201 4.75 -2.71 4.91
C GLN A 201 5.63 -2.12 3.80
N GLU A 202 6.45 -1.14 4.15
CA GLU A 202 7.39 -0.48 3.22
C GLU A 202 8.82 -0.66 3.71
N LEU A 203 9.77 -0.79 2.78
CA LEU A 203 11.18 -0.83 3.15
C LEU A 203 11.64 0.54 3.63
N ALA A 204 12.32 0.55 4.77
CA ALA A 204 13.00 1.74 5.25
C ALA A 204 14.06 2.20 4.23
N LYS A 205 14.15 3.52 4.03
CA LYS A 205 15.07 4.10 3.04
C LYS A 205 16.55 3.78 3.29
N GLU A 206 16.93 3.62 4.55
CA GLU A 206 18.33 3.50 4.99
C GLU A 206 18.64 2.13 5.62
N SER A 207 17.71 1.16 5.54
CA SER A 207 17.92 -0.20 6.03
C SER A 207 17.09 -1.21 5.24
N MET A 208 17.21 -2.50 5.58
CA MET A 208 16.38 -3.57 5.02
C MET A 208 15.15 -3.88 5.89
N GLU A 209 14.84 -3.03 6.86
CA GLU A 209 13.71 -3.24 7.77
C GLU A 209 12.39 -2.80 7.10
N TYR A 210 11.35 -3.60 7.29
CA TYR A 210 9.99 -3.19 6.93
C TYR A 210 9.38 -2.34 8.04
N LEU A 211 8.89 -1.18 7.67
CA LEU A 211 8.13 -0.28 8.53
C LEU A 211 6.65 -0.40 8.20
N ASN A 212 5.81 -0.45 9.23
CA ASN A 212 4.37 -0.34 9.05
C ASN A 212 4.00 1.13 8.84
N VAL A 213 3.47 1.45 7.67
CA VAL A 213 2.98 2.77 7.32
C VAL A 213 1.46 2.73 7.31
N ARG A 214 0.84 3.64 8.07
CA ARG A 214 -0.62 3.79 8.04
C ARG A 214 -1.00 4.51 6.76
N VAL A 215 -1.76 3.81 5.92
CA VAL A 215 -2.38 4.38 4.72
C VAL A 215 -3.79 4.77 5.07
N GLN A 216 -4.17 6.00 4.70
CA GLN A 216 -5.55 6.45 4.72
C GLN A 216 -5.91 6.97 3.34
N LYS A 217 -6.93 6.40 2.73
CA LYS A 217 -7.47 6.82 1.45
C LYS A 217 -8.81 7.52 1.67
N ASN A 218 -8.86 8.81 1.33
CA ASN A 218 -10.10 9.59 1.35
C ASN A 218 -10.71 9.55 -0.05
N LEU A 219 -11.65 8.63 -0.27
CA LEU A 219 -12.18 8.32 -1.58
C LEU A 219 -13.52 9.02 -1.80
N ARG A 220 -13.66 9.69 -2.94
CA ARG A 220 -14.90 10.39 -3.33
C ARG A 220 -15.60 9.66 -4.45
N GLU A 221 -16.87 10.01 -4.65
CA GLU A 221 -17.59 9.69 -5.89
C GLU A 221 -16.94 10.48 -7.05
N GLY A 222 -15.82 9.97 -7.56
CA GLY A 222 -15.12 10.42 -8.77
C GLY A 222 -15.29 9.39 -9.89
N PHE A 223 -15.28 9.86 -11.15
CA PHE A 223 -15.31 9.11 -12.42
C PHE A 223 -16.18 7.83 -12.56
N PHE A 224 -17.35 7.76 -11.91
CA PHE A 224 -18.06 6.48 -11.79
C PHE A 224 -19.49 6.27 -12.29
N ALA A 225 -20.08 7.21 -12.99
CA ALA A 225 -21.42 6.94 -13.49
C ALA A 225 -21.42 6.17 -14.83
N SER A 226 -20.51 6.47 -15.76
CA SER A 226 -20.73 6.13 -17.17
C SER A 226 -19.60 5.39 -17.89
N ASN A 227 -18.33 5.49 -17.49
CA ASN A 227 -17.21 5.06 -18.33
C ASN A 227 -16.23 4.20 -17.50
N ALA A 228 -16.32 2.88 -17.61
CA ALA A 228 -15.14 2.06 -17.31
C ALA A 228 -14.07 2.43 -18.35
N GLY A 229 -12.86 2.77 -17.90
CA GLY A 229 -11.75 3.07 -18.81
C GLY A 229 -11.21 1.76 -19.37
N GLU A 230 -11.17 1.61 -20.69
CA GLU A 230 -10.53 0.46 -21.35
C GLU A 230 -9.07 0.81 -21.66
N VAL A 231 -8.14 0.11 -21.03
CA VAL A 231 -6.70 0.27 -21.25
C VAL A 231 -6.15 -1.06 -21.76
N LYS A 232 -5.59 -1.06 -22.98
CA LYS A 232 -5.10 -2.27 -23.68
C LYS A 232 -6.06 -3.48 -23.58
N GLY A 233 -7.37 -3.25 -23.70
CA GLY A 233 -8.40 -4.30 -23.69
C GLY A 233 -8.87 -4.77 -22.31
N SER A 234 -8.34 -4.19 -21.23
CA SER A 234 -8.77 -4.40 -19.85
C SER A 234 -9.62 -3.22 -19.35
N TYR A 235 -10.72 -3.50 -18.64
CA TYR A 235 -11.57 -2.45 -18.07
C TYR A 235 -11.20 -2.19 -16.61
N TYR A 236 -11.03 -0.92 -16.29
CA TYR A 236 -10.73 -0.44 -14.94
C TYR A 236 -11.77 0.57 -14.47
N VAL A 237 -12.08 0.50 -13.18
CA VAL A 237 -13.03 1.37 -12.52
C VAL A 237 -12.40 1.86 -11.20
N GLY A 238 -12.15 3.17 -11.01
CA GLY A 238 -11.62 3.73 -9.75
C GLY A 238 -12.32 4.94 -9.11
N LEU A 239 -12.23 5.05 -7.78
CA LEU A 239 -12.66 6.21 -7.00
C LEU A 239 -11.52 7.24 -7.03
N SER A 240 -11.86 8.52 -7.22
CA SER A 240 -10.85 9.57 -7.11
C SER A 240 -10.52 9.89 -5.67
N GLU A 241 -9.22 9.98 -5.37
CA GLU A 241 -8.72 10.38 -4.07
C GLU A 241 -9.01 11.86 -3.81
N ALA A 242 -9.23 12.20 -2.55
CA ALA A 242 -9.51 13.55 -2.09
C ALA A 242 -8.24 14.25 -1.64
N GLY A 243 -7.83 15.27 -2.40
CA GLY A 243 -6.93 16.34 -1.97
C GLY A 243 -5.67 15.83 -1.28
N LEU A 244 -4.69 15.36 -2.05
CA LEU A 244 -3.33 15.40 -1.51
C LEU A 244 -2.95 16.90 -1.49
N GLU A 245 -2.60 17.42 -0.31
CA GLU A 245 -2.29 18.85 -0.10
C GLU A 245 -1.14 19.37 -1.00
N GLU A 246 -0.47 18.48 -1.74
CA GLU A 246 0.69 18.76 -2.60
C GLU A 246 0.48 18.44 -4.10
N ASP A 247 -0.71 17.99 -4.54
CA ASP A 247 -0.93 17.66 -5.96
C ASP A 247 -0.85 18.92 -6.84
N GLU A 248 0.17 18.98 -7.70
CA GLU A 248 0.22 19.96 -8.77
C GLU A 248 -0.98 19.76 -9.72
N PRO A 249 -1.48 20.81 -10.39
CA PRO A 249 -2.47 20.63 -11.45
C PRO A 249 -1.98 19.65 -12.51
N GLY A 250 -2.58 18.46 -12.57
CA GLY A 250 -2.16 17.37 -13.44
C GLY A 250 -1.64 16.14 -12.69
N ASP A 251 -1.53 16.16 -11.36
CA ASP A 251 -1.22 14.98 -10.57
C ASP A 251 -2.52 14.39 -9.99
N TYR A 252 -2.97 13.26 -10.52
CA TYR A 252 -4.20 12.61 -10.09
C TYR A 252 -3.93 11.18 -9.63
N HIS A 253 -4.45 10.86 -8.45
CA HIS A 253 -4.42 9.53 -7.87
C HIS A 253 -5.84 8.92 -7.83
N ASP A 254 -6.03 7.80 -8.52
CA ASP A 254 -7.27 7.04 -8.51
C ASP A 254 -7.07 5.66 -7.88
N PHE A 255 -8.04 5.25 -7.04
CA PHE A 255 -8.10 3.95 -6.41
C PHE A 255 -8.97 3.02 -7.25
N MET A 256 -8.34 2.21 -8.09
CA MET A 256 -8.94 1.46 -9.18
C MET A 256 -9.14 -0.02 -8.88
N THR A 257 -10.12 -0.67 -9.51
CA THR A 257 -10.28 -2.12 -9.53
C THR A 257 -10.53 -2.60 -10.96
N PRO A 258 -9.94 -3.73 -11.39
CA PRO A 258 -10.29 -4.33 -12.68
C PRO A 258 -11.72 -4.86 -12.65
N VAL A 259 -12.42 -4.83 -13.78
CA VAL A 259 -13.77 -5.41 -13.91
C VAL A 259 -13.92 -6.12 -15.25
N GLU A 260 -14.86 -7.09 -15.30
CA GLU A 260 -15.20 -7.75 -16.56
C GLU A 260 -15.76 -6.77 -17.59
N LYS A 261 -15.43 -7.01 -18.86
CA LYS A 261 -16.03 -6.35 -20.02
C LYS A 261 -17.55 -6.52 -19.92
N ASP A 262 -18.27 -5.41 -19.74
CA ASP A 262 -19.74 -5.29 -19.46
C ASP A 262 -20.17 -5.04 -18.00
N ARG A 263 -19.32 -5.29 -17.00
CA ARG A 263 -19.64 -4.96 -15.60
C ARG A 263 -19.42 -3.47 -15.35
N LYS A 264 -20.48 -2.77 -14.91
CA LYS A 264 -20.42 -1.33 -14.65
C LYS A 264 -20.11 -1.05 -13.17
N GLY A 265 -18.91 -0.58 -12.86
CA GLY A 265 -18.54 0.24 -11.69
C GLY A 265 -18.97 -0.18 -10.27
N ILE A 266 -18.61 0.67 -9.30
CA ILE A 266 -18.97 0.54 -7.89
C ILE A 266 -20.12 1.50 -7.54
N LYS A 267 -21.04 1.09 -6.67
CA LYS A 267 -22.09 1.93 -6.09
C LYS A 267 -21.74 2.28 -4.63
N ILE A 268 -21.76 3.56 -4.30
CA ILE A 268 -21.64 4.02 -2.91
C ILE A 268 -22.98 3.81 -2.20
N ILE A 269 -22.97 3.12 -1.06
CA ILE A 269 -24.12 3.03 -0.16
C ILE A 269 -24.04 4.24 0.78
N LYS A 270 -25.10 5.05 0.81
CA LYS A 270 -25.26 6.10 1.83
C LYS A 270 -25.87 5.46 3.07
N GLU A 271 -25.25 5.69 4.22
CA GLU A 271 -25.82 5.34 5.54
C GLU A 271 -27.01 6.23 5.89
#